data_AF-H5WTL4-F1
#
_entry.id   AF-H5WTL4-F1
#
_cell.length_a   1.000
_cell.length_b   1.000
_cell.length_c   1.000
_cell.angle_alpha   90.00
_cell.angle_beta   90.00
_cell.angle_gamma   90.00
#
_symmetry.space_group_name_H-M   'P 1'
#
loop_
_entity.id
_entity.type
_entity.pdbx_description
1 polymer ?
#
loop_
_entity_poly.entity_id
_entity_poly.type
_entity_poly.pdbx_seq_one_letter_code
_entity_poly.pdbx_strand_id
1 'polypeptide(L)'
;MHMPMPLTRCLVLVAWAACAAVQAAPVTVTAGQPATFNFDLSVAGASPSGTYTDIQLDTGLQPASLDLSLESGFWQAFTGLDGSGTAIDLGSLGPFTLPLLLDDPGLADGLFSARLIMTAGDVVVEPFVTRSVPGEGPQSVGPLQAPEPASLALVGLALLALGAVQRGGGRPA
;
A
#
# COMPACT_ATOMS: atom_id res chain seq x y z
N MET A 1 -34.14 -1.95 52.29
CA MET A 1 -33.70 -0.72 51.60
C MET A 1 -32.48 -1.11 50.77
N HIS A 2 -32.64 -1.35 49.46
CA HIS A 2 -32.38 -0.37 48.38
C HIS A 2 -30.94 0.16 48.46
N MET A 3 -30.01 -0.12 47.54
CA MET A 3 -30.10 -0.44 46.10
C MET A 3 -28.91 -1.34 45.64
N PRO A 4 -29.08 -2.18 44.61
CA PRO A 4 -28.00 -2.56 43.72
C PRO A 4 -27.88 -1.55 42.58
N MET A 5 -26.66 -1.12 42.23
CA MET A 5 -26.43 -0.42 40.95
C MET A 5 -25.20 -0.96 40.22
N PRO A 6 -25.24 -0.97 38.87
CA PRO A 6 -24.43 -1.80 38.01
C PRO A 6 -23.21 -1.05 37.46
N LEU A 7 -22.09 -1.73 37.25
CA LEU A 7 -21.00 -1.22 36.40
C LEU A 7 -20.90 -2.05 35.14
N THR A 8 -21.82 -1.69 34.26
CA THR A 8 -21.86 -1.86 32.82
C THR A 8 -20.63 -1.23 32.14
N ARG A 9 -20.09 -1.92 31.12
CA ARG A 9 -19.17 -1.43 30.06
C ARG A 9 -17.72 -1.16 30.52
N CYS A 10 -16.66 -1.57 29.82
CA CYS A 10 -16.46 -1.48 28.39
C CYS A 10 -15.80 -2.74 27.81
N LEU A 11 -16.56 -3.41 26.95
CA LEU A 11 -16.04 -4.28 25.90
C LEU A 11 -15.30 -3.34 24.91
N VAL A 12 -13.98 -3.21 25.05
CA VAL A 12 -13.18 -2.49 24.05
C VAL A 12 -13.03 -3.42 22.86
N LEU A 13 -13.93 -3.24 21.90
CA LEU A 13 -13.76 -3.63 20.52
C LEU A 13 -12.37 -3.18 20.07
N VAL A 14 -11.42 -4.11 19.99
CA VAL A 14 -10.22 -3.90 19.18
C VAL A 14 -10.71 -3.94 17.75
N ALA A 15 -11.01 -2.75 17.24
CA ALA A 15 -11.38 -2.53 15.86
C ALA A 15 -10.32 -3.18 14.98
N TRP A 16 -10.78 -4.02 14.05
CA TRP A 16 -10.03 -4.50 12.92
C TRP A 16 -9.25 -3.33 12.30
N ALA A 17 -7.95 -3.29 12.52
CA ALA A 17 -7.07 -2.72 11.53
C ALA A 17 -7.13 -3.70 10.36
N ALA A 18 -7.99 -3.41 9.38
CA ALA A 18 -7.71 -3.80 8.01
C ALA A 18 -6.42 -3.06 7.63
N CYS A 19 -5.29 -3.57 8.12
CA CYS A 19 -3.99 -3.27 7.58
C CYS A 19 -4.10 -3.80 6.16
N ALA A 20 -4.32 -2.90 5.19
CA ALA A 20 -4.09 -3.24 3.80
C ALA A 20 -2.69 -3.85 3.79
N ALA A 21 -2.60 -5.15 3.54
CA ALA A 21 -1.32 -5.83 3.51
C ALA A 21 -0.57 -5.22 2.33
N VAL A 22 0.25 -4.21 2.60
CA VAL A 22 1.19 -3.66 1.64
C VAL A 22 2.23 -4.75 1.45
N GLN A 23 2.17 -5.40 0.29
CA GLN A 23 2.91 -6.62 0.02
C GLN A 23 4.35 -6.27 -0.37
N ALA A 24 5.33 -6.95 0.24
CA ALA A 24 6.69 -6.96 -0.25
C ALA A 24 6.71 -7.70 -1.59
N ALA A 25 7.19 -7.03 -2.64
CA ALA A 25 7.34 -7.65 -3.95
C ALA A 25 8.55 -8.61 -3.98
N PRO A 26 8.53 -9.68 -4.81
CA PRO A 26 7.46 -10.07 -5.73
C PRO A 26 6.21 -10.63 -5.02
N VAL A 27 5.05 -10.40 -5.61
CA VAL A 27 3.74 -10.75 -5.04
C VAL A 27 2.97 -11.65 -5.99
N THR A 28 2.47 -12.79 -5.49
CA THR A 28 1.45 -13.57 -6.19
C THR A 28 0.07 -12.93 -5.99
N VAL A 29 -0.57 -12.53 -7.08
CA VAL A 29 -1.93 -11.99 -7.10
C VAL A 29 -2.85 -13.02 -7.72
N THR A 30 -3.83 -13.48 -6.95
CA THR A 30 -4.77 -14.53 -7.35
C THR A 30 -6.15 -13.94 -7.64
N ALA A 31 -6.90 -14.56 -8.55
CA ALA A 31 -8.27 -14.18 -8.84
C ALA A 31 -9.13 -13.99 -7.58
N GLY A 32 -9.82 -12.84 -7.50
CA GLY A 32 -10.65 -12.49 -6.33
C GLY A 32 -9.88 -11.97 -5.11
N GLN A 33 -8.55 -11.84 -5.17
CA GLN A 33 -7.71 -11.27 -4.12
C GLN A 33 -6.90 -10.10 -4.69
N PRO A 34 -7.45 -8.87 -4.73
CA PRO A 34 -6.76 -7.74 -5.31
C PRO A 34 -5.54 -7.32 -4.48
N ALA A 35 -4.45 -6.97 -5.16
CA ALA A 35 -3.21 -6.49 -4.56
C ALA A 35 -3.10 -4.97 -4.78
N THR A 36 -2.76 -4.22 -3.73
CA THR A 36 -2.56 -2.75 -3.83
C THR A 36 -1.13 -2.39 -3.43
N PHE A 37 -0.49 -1.56 -4.25
CA PHE A 37 0.89 -1.13 -4.15
C PHE A 37 0.92 0.39 -4.01
N ASN A 38 1.52 0.88 -2.93
CA ASN A 38 1.65 2.32 -2.67
C ASN A 38 2.99 2.82 -3.20
N PHE A 39 3.04 3.99 -3.80
CA PHE A 39 4.26 4.59 -4.34
C PHE A 39 4.45 6.00 -3.79
N ASP A 40 5.72 6.33 -3.52
CA ASP A 40 6.14 7.67 -3.10
C ASP A 40 7.34 8.12 -3.93
N LEU A 41 7.06 8.99 -4.90
CA LEU A 41 8.09 9.57 -5.75
C LEU A 41 8.88 10.67 -5.03
N SER A 42 8.45 11.19 -3.88
CA SER A 42 9.23 12.20 -3.15
C SER A 42 10.54 11.63 -2.56
N VAL A 43 10.58 10.32 -2.27
CA VAL A 43 11.70 9.67 -1.55
C VAL A 43 12.94 9.44 -2.43
N ALA A 44 12.79 9.31 -3.75
CA ALA A 44 13.90 8.96 -4.65
C ALA A 44 14.81 10.12 -5.06
N GLY A 45 14.86 11.19 -4.26
CA GLY A 45 15.79 12.30 -4.45
C GLY A 45 15.16 13.54 -5.12
N ALA A 46 14.67 14.44 -4.28
CA ALA A 46 14.85 15.89 -4.37
C ALA A 46 14.26 16.72 -5.53
N SER A 47 13.52 16.16 -6.49
CA SER A 47 12.71 17.02 -7.38
C SER A 47 11.36 17.34 -6.71
N PRO A 48 10.98 18.62 -6.58
CA PRO A 48 9.71 18.98 -5.94
C PRO A 48 8.54 18.33 -6.68
N SER A 49 7.51 17.93 -5.93
CA SER A 49 6.25 17.47 -6.48
C SER A 49 5.78 18.40 -7.61
N GLY A 50 5.45 17.83 -8.77
CA GLY A 50 4.99 18.57 -9.95
C GLY A 50 6.04 18.89 -11.03
N THR A 51 7.25 18.34 -10.98
CA THR A 51 8.26 18.48 -12.06
C THR A 51 8.34 17.26 -13.00
N TYR A 52 7.56 16.21 -12.74
CA TYR A 52 7.57 15.01 -13.55
C TYR A 52 7.06 15.32 -14.96
N THR A 53 7.78 14.88 -15.99
CA THR A 53 7.31 14.96 -17.39
C THR A 53 6.69 13.66 -17.86
N ASP A 54 7.00 12.56 -17.19
CA ASP A 54 6.47 11.24 -17.48
C ASP A 54 6.50 10.36 -16.23
N ILE A 55 5.48 9.52 -16.07
CA ILE A 55 5.32 8.55 -14.99
C ILE A 55 4.75 7.29 -15.64
N GLN A 56 5.46 6.18 -15.45
CA GLN A 56 5.08 4.88 -15.99
C GLN A 56 5.08 3.86 -14.87
N LEU A 57 4.01 3.07 -14.81
CA LEU A 57 3.95 1.88 -13.98
C LEU A 57 4.51 0.71 -14.80
N ASP A 58 5.66 0.19 -14.40
CA ASP A 58 6.09 -1.13 -14.83
C ASP A 58 5.45 -2.17 -13.91
N THR A 59 4.81 -3.16 -14.50
CA THR A 59 4.05 -4.19 -13.77
C THR A 59 4.95 -5.28 -13.18
N GLY A 60 6.21 -5.37 -13.64
CA GLY A 60 7.12 -6.46 -13.29
C GLY A 60 6.66 -7.84 -13.78
N LEU A 61 5.64 -7.91 -14.64
CA LEU A 61 5.20 -9.16 -15.27
C LEU A 61 6.29 -9.66 -16.22
N GLN A 62 6.64 -10.95 -16.14
CA GLN A 62 7.53 -11.55 -17.12
C GLN A 62 6.71 -12.13 -18.28
N PRO A 63 7.00 -11.76 -19.56
CA PRO A 63 6.25 -12.27 -20.70
C PRO A 63 6.21 -13.80 -20.79
N ALA A 64 7.28 -14.46 -20.34
CA ALA A 64 7.38 -15.92 -20.37
C ALA A 64 6.56 -16.64 -19.29
N SER A 65 6.13 -15.92 -18.25
CA SER A 65 5.31 -16.48 -17.16
C SER A 65 3.81 -16.22 -17.34
N LEU A 66 3.41 -15.45 -18.36
CA LEU A 66 2.04 -15.03 -18.55
C LEU A 66 1.34 -15.90 -19.61
N ASP A 67 0.29 -16.62 -19.20
CA ASP A 67 -0.61 -17.34 -20.09
C ASP A 67 -1.95 -16.62 -20.18
N LEU A 68 -2.06 -15.71 -21.16
CA LEU A 68 -3.28 -14.92 -21.41
C LEU A 68 -4.51 -15.76 -21.80
N SER A 69 -4.38 -17.07 -22.00
CA SER A 69 -5.53 -17.97 -22.18
C SER A 69 -6.12 -18.46 -20.85
N LEU A 70 -5.36 -18.40 -19.76
CA LEU A 70 -5.74 -18.84 -18.42
C LEU A 70 -5.81 -17.68 -17.42
N GLU A 71 -5.04 -16.62 -17.67
CA GLU A 71 -4.87 -15.47 -16.79
C GLU A 71 -5.53 -14.22 -17.39
N SER A 72 -6.34 -13.56 -16.58
CA SER A 72 -6.96 -12.28 -16.95
C SER A 72 -7.10 -11.39 -15.73
N GLY A 73 -7.00 -10.08 -15.95
CA GLY A 73 -7.11 -9.07 -14.92
C GLY A 73 -6.98 -7.68 -15.51
N PHE A 74 -6.91 -6.68 -14.64
CA PHE A 74 -6.72 -5.28 -15.03
C PHE A 74 -6.04 -4.49 -13.92
N TRP A 75 -5.41 -3.39 -14.32
CA TRP A 75 -4.74 -2.46 -13.43
C TRP A 75 -5.58 -1.19 -13.24
N GLN A 76 -5.63 -0.70 -12.01
CA GLN A 76 -6.16 0.61 -11.68
C GLN A 76 -5.12 1.41 -10.91
N ALA A 77 -5.00 2.69 -11.20
CA ALA A 77 -4.30 3.63 -10.33
C ALA A 77 -5.29 4.44 -9.50
N PHE A 78 -4.79 4.99 -8.40
CA PHE A 78 -5.54 5.84 -7.50
C PHE A 78 -4.68 7.02 -7.10
N THR A 79 -5.24 8.22 -7.12
CA THR A 79 -4.56 9.47 -6.72
C THR A 79 -4.27 9.56 -5.21
N GLY A 80 -4.43 8.47 -4.47
CA GLY A 80 -4.19 8.38 -3.04
C GLY A 80 -3.69 6.99 -2.68
N LEU A 81 -3.19 6.86 -1.45
CA LEU A 81 -2.68 5.59 -0.94
C LEU A 81 -3.81 4.61 -0.64
N ASP A 82 -3.49 3.32 -0.62
CA ASP A 82 -4.39 2.22 -0.27
C ASP A 82 -5.69 2.17 -1.11
N GLY A 83 -5.61 2.65 -2.35
CA GLY A 83 -6.74 2.74 -3.27
C GLY A 83 -7.77 3.81 -2.92
N SER A 84 -7.36 4.88 -2.22
CA SER A 84 -8.18 6.06 -1.96
C SER A 84 -8.04 7.12 -3.06
N GLY A 85 -8.96 8.10 -3.11
CA GLY A 85 -8.93 9.15 -4.13
C GLY A 85 -9.65 8.77 -5.44
N THR A 86 -9.26 9.40 -6.53
CA THR A 86 -9.83 9.16 -7.86
C THR A 86 -9.23 7.91 -8.47
N ALA A 87 -10.08 6.97 -8.92
CA ALA A 87 -9.64 5.78 -9.63
C ALA A 87 -9.42 6.07 -11.12
N ILE A 88 -8.30 5.60 -11.65
CA ILE A 88 -7.90 5.73 -13.04
C ILE A 88 -7.72 4.31 -13.60
N ASP A 89 -8.46 4.00 -14.67
CA ASP A 89 -8.31 2.70 -15.35
C ASP A 89 -7.04 2.71 -16.21
N LEU A 90 -6.13 1.76 -15.94
CA LEU A 90 -4.89 1.62 -16.71
C LEU A 90 -5.02 0.54 -17.80
N GLY A 91 -6.07 -0.27 -17.78
CA GLY A 91 -6.34 -1.30 -18.77
C GLY A 91 -6.06 -2.74 -18.32
N SER A 92 -6.23 -3.67 -19.26
CA SER A 92 -6.15 -5.11 -19.00
C SER A 92 -4.73 -5.61 -18.71
N LEU A 93 -4.64 -6.81 -18.15
CA LEU A 93 -3.43 -7.61 -18.06
C LEU A 93 -2.84 -7.79 -19.48
N GLY A 94 -1.56 -7.47 -19.69
CA GLY A 94 -0.90 -7.62 -20.99
C GLY A 94 0.17 -6.58 -21.29
N PRO A 95 -0.07 -5.27 -21.10
CA PRO A 95 0.98 -4.27 -21.18
C PRO A 95 1.93 -4.42 -19.98
N PHE A 96 3.22 -4.56 -20.25
CA PHE A 96 4.25 -4.65 -19.21
C PHE A 96 4.54 -3.28 -18.57
N THR A 97 4.28 -2.21 -19.32
CA THR A 97 4.44 -0.82 -18.91
C THR A 97 3.17 -0.05 -19.23
N LEU A 98 2.66 0.68 -18.24
CA LEU A 98 1.39 1.41 -18.30
C LEU A 98 1.67 2.90 -18.06
N PRO A 99 1.28 3.80 -18.99
CA PRO A 99 1.43 5.22 -18.78
C PRO A 99 0.46 5.70 -17.70
N LEU A 100 0.95 6.45 -16.72
CA LEU A 100 0.13 7.18 -15.75
C LEU A 100 -0.07 8.61 -16.28
N LEU A 101 -1.33 9.03 -16.47
CA LEU A 101 -1.62 10.36 -17.00
C LEU A 101 -1.19 11.45 -16.01
N LEU A 102 -0.15 12.22 -16.36
CA LEU A 102 0.33 13.34 -15.53
C LEU A 102 -0.60 14.55 -15.48
N ASP A 103 -1.57 14.62 -16.38
CA ASP A 103 -2.54 15.71 -16.37
C ASP A 103 -3.55 15.58 -15.21
N ASP A 104 -3.54 14.47 -14.47
CA ASP A 104 -4.33 14.34 -13.25
C ASP A 104 -3.64 15.09 -12.11
N PRO A 105 -4.22 16.22 -11.61
CA PRO A 105 -3.62 16.98 -10.52
C PRO A 105 -3.49 16.17 -9.23
N GLY A 106 -4.23 15.06 -9.09
CA GLY A 106 -4.14 14.15 -7.96
C GLY A 106 -2.88 13.27 -7.94
N LEU A 107 -2.10 13.22 -9.04
CA LEU A 107 -0.80 12.53 -9.06
C LEU A 107 0.38 13.49 -8.91
N ALA A 108 0.14 14.80 -8.85
CA ALA A 108 1.18 15.83 -8.85
C ALA A 108 2.07 15.80 -7.61
N ASP A 109 1.54 15.36 -6.46
CA ASP A 109 2.29 15.22 -5.22
C ASP A 109 3.24 14.01 -5.21
N GLY A 110 3.14 13.13 -6.21
CA GLY A 110 3.95 11.92 -6.33
C GLY A 110 3.55 10.80 -5.37
N LEU A 111 2.41 10.93 -4.68
CA LEU A 111 1.87 9.94 -3.75
C LEU A 111 0.63 9.29 -4.34
N PHE A 112 0.70 8.01 -4.66
CA PHE A 112 -0.40 7.31 -5.30
C PHE A 112 -0.34 5.81 -5.03
N SER A 113 -1.36 5.09 -5.47
CA SER A 113 -1.36 3.63 -5.42
C SER A 113 -1.80 3.00 -6.74
N ALA A 114 -1.30 1.80 -7.01
CA ALA A 114 -1.75 0.96 -8.10
C ALA A 114 -2.34 -0.33 -7.55
N ARG A 115 -3.40 -0.83 -8.18
CA ARG A 115 -4.08 -2.06 -7.80
C ARG A 115 -4.16 -3.00 -8.98
N LEU A 116 -3.75 -4.24 -8.77
CA LEU A 116 -4.00 -5.34 -9.70
C LEU A 116 -5.20 -6.13 -9.23
N ILE A 117 -6.17 -6.31 -10.12
CA ILE A 117 -7.36 -7.12 -9.90
C ILE A 117 -7.36 -8.25 -10.93
N MET A 118 -7.13 -9.48 -10.45
CA MET A 118 -7.22 -10.69 -11.27
C MET A 118 -8.66 -11.19 -11.33
N THR A 119 -9.14 -11.47 -12.54
CA THR A 119 -10.46 -12.07 -12.82
C THR A 119 -10.38 -13.58 -13.08
N ALA A 120 -9.25 -14.08 -13.55
CA ALA A 120 -8.96 -15.51 -13.67
C ALA A 120 -7.46 -15.77 -13.55
N GLY A 121 -7.07 -16.94 -13.02
CA GLY A 121 -5.67 -17.32 -12.83
C GLY A 121 -4.98 -16.59 -11.68
N ASP A 122 -3.66 -16.68 -11.67
CA ASP A 122 -2.76 -16.00 -10.75
C ASP A 122 -1.49 -15.56 -11.48
N VAL A 123 -0.90 -14.45 -11.03
CA VAL A 123 0.33 -13.91 -11.61
C VAL A 123 1.28 -13.48 -10.51
N VAL A 124 2.58 -13.54 -10.79
CA VAL A 124 3.62 -12.96 -9.92
C VAL A 124 4.01 -11.60 -10.50
N VAL A 125 3.92 -10.56 -9.68
CA VAL A 125 4.26 -9.17 -10.06
C VAL A 125 5.29 -8.57 -9.12
N GLU A 126 6.17 -7.74 -9.68
CA GLU A 126 7.11 -6.91 -8.94
C GLU A 126 7.04 -5.48 -9.50
N PRO A 127 5.94 -4.75 -9.20
CA PRO A 127 5.70 -3.49 -9.86
C PRO A 127 6.65 -2.42 -9.35
N PHE A 128 7.12 -1.57 -10.26
CA PHE A 128 7.88 -0.37 -9.94
C PHE A 128 7.42 0.78 -10.80
N VAL A 129 7.60 2.00 -10.32
CA VAL A 129 7.25 3.21 -11.08
C VAL A 129 8.53 3.82 -11.60
N THR A 130 8.58 4.09 -12.89
CA THR A 130 9.62 4.92 -13.49
C THR A 130 9.08 6.32 -13.71
N ARG A 131 9.80 7.32 -13.22
CA ARG A 131 9.52 8.73 -13.48
C ARG A 131 10.63 9.34 -14.33
N SER A 132 10.27 10.35 -15.11
CA SER A 132 11.23 11.20 -15.83
C SER A 132 11.16 12.61 -15.31
N VAL A 133 12.33 13.17 -14.98
CA VAL A 133 12.51 14.58 -14.61
C VAL A 133 13.50 15.23 -15.61
N PRO A 134 13.22 16.44 -16.10
CA PRO A 134 14.13 17.15 -17.00
C PRO A 134 15.53 17.28 -16.41
N GLY A 135 16.53 16.70 -17.08
CA GLY A 135 17.93 16.82 -16.69
C GLY A 135 18.43 15.78 -15.67
N GLU A 136 17.57 14.94 -15.11
CA GLU A 136 17.96 13.91 -14.11
C GLU A 136 17.93 12.47 -14.66
N GLY A 137 17.39 12.27 -15.87
CA GLY A 137 17.19 10.94 -16.44
C GLY A 137 16.04 10.16 -15.76
N PRO A 138 15.74 8.93 -16.21
CA PRO A 138 14.69 8.12 -15.61
C PRO A 138 15.13 7.59 -14.24
N GLN A 139 14.23 7.66 -13.26
CA GLN A 139 14.42 7.12 -11.91
C GLN A 139 13.29 6.15 -11.59
N SER A 140 13.65 4.97 -11.07
CA SER A 140 12.70 3.92 -10.72
C SER A 140 12.53 3.79 -9.21
N VAL A 141 11.29 3.64 -8.77
CA VAL A 141 10.90 3.55 -7.36
C VAL A 141 10.01 2.33 -7.17
N GLY A 142 10.41 1.44 -6.27
CA GLY A 142 9.58 0.31 -5.86
C GLY A 142 8.42 0.75 -4.95
N PRO A 143 7.50 -0.16 -4.62
CA PRO A 143 6.41 0.13 -3.71
C PRO A 143 6.94 0.48 -2.32
N LEU A 144 6.25 1.38 -1.61
CA LEU A 144 6.45 1.60 -0.19
C LEU A 144 6.31 0.27 0.54
N GLN A 145 7.28 -0.05 1.41
CA GLN A 145 7.22 -1.25 2.24
C GLN A 145 6.37 -0.97 3.49
N ALA A 146 5.47 -1.89 3.85
CA ALA A 146 4.85 -1.84 5.16
C ALA A 146 5.91 -1.91 6.28
N PRO A 147 5.68 -1.30 7.45
CA PRO A 147 6.48 -1.59 8.63
C PRO A 147 6.47 -3.10 8.89
N GLU A 148 7.65 -3.70 9.04
CA GLU A 148 7.74 -5.14 9.30
C GLU A 148 6.89 -5.51 10.53
N PRO A 149 6.24 -6.70 10.55
CA PRO A 149 5.44 -7.14 11.70
C PRO A 149 6.22 -7.15 13.02
N ALA A 150 7.56 -7.23 12.97
CA ALA A 150 8.43 -7.07 14.13
C ALA A 150 8.33 -5.69 14.80
N SER A 151 8.16 -4.60 14.02
CA SER A 151 7.99 -3.24 14.53
C SER A 151 6.68 -3.08 15.28
N LEU A 152 5.59 -3.69 14.80
CA LEU A 152 4.29 -3.71 15.49
C LEU A 152 4.35 -4.53 16.78
N ALA A 153 5.05 -5.68 16.78
CA ALA A 153 5.29 -6.45 17.99
C ALA A 153 6.09 -5.65 19.02
N LEU A 154 7.07 -4.85 18.59
CA LEU A 154 7.88 -4.00 19.46
C LEU A 154 7.08 -2.83 20.05
N VAL A 155 6.21 -2.19 19.26
CA VAL A 155 5.26 -1.17 19.75
C VAL A 155 4.28 -1.80 20.75
N GLY A 156 3.76 -3.00 20.45
CA GLY A 156 2.91 -3.76 21.36
C GLY A 156 3.60 -4.09 22.68
N LEU A 157 4.86 -4.53 22.64
CA LEU A 157 5.69 -4.80 23.82
C LEU A 157 6.01 -3.51 24.60
N ALA A 158 6.32 -2.41 23.93
CA ALA A 158 6.58 -1.13 24.56
C ALA A 158 5.35 -0.60 25.33
N LEU A 159 4.16 -0.70 24.73
CA LEU A 159 2.90 -0.30 25.37
C LEU A 159 2.55 -1.21 26.56
N LEU A 160 2.78 -2.53 26.45
CA LEU A 160 2.63 -3.47 27.56
C LEU A 160 3.58 -3.15 28.72
N ALA A 161 4.84 -2.81 28.43
CA ALA A 161 5.83 -2.44 29.44
C ALA A 161 5.47 -1.12 30.15
N LEU A 162 5.00 -0.12 29.41
CA LEU A 162 4.50 1.15 29.97
C LEU A 162 3.28 0.96 30.88
N GLY A 163 2.36 0.07 30.51
CA GLY A 163 1.21 -0.29 31.35
C GLY A 163 1.59 -1.02 32.64
N ALA A 164 2.63 -1.86 32.60
CA ALA A 164 3.13 -2.56 33.79
C ALA A 164 3.86 -1.61 34.77
N VAL A 165 4.62 -0.64 34.25
CA VAL A 165 5.33 0.37 35.07
C VAL A 165 4.35 1.26 35.84
N GLN A 166 3.21 1.62 35.26
CA GLN A 166 2.20 2.42 35.96
C GLN A 166 1.43 1.68 37.05
N ARG A 167 1.46 0.33 37.07
CA ARG A 167 0.85 -0.48 38.14
C ARG A 167 1.81 -0.84 39.28
N GLY A 168 3.12 -0.71 39.09
CA GLY A 168 4.14 -1.00 40.10
C GLY A 168 4.48 0.16 41.05
N GLY A 169 4.02 1.39 40.76
CA GLY A 169 4.33 2.60 41.55
C GLY A 169 3.49 2.81 42.82
N GLY A 170 2.71 1.82 43.26
CA GLY A 170 1.90 1.86 44.46
C GLY A 170 2.72 1.69 45.75
N ARG A 171 3.45 2.75 46.13
CA ARG A 171 3.73 3.25 47.49
C ARG A 171 4.04 2.20 48.60
N PRO A 172 5.29 2.07 49.07
CA PRO A 172 5.52 1.60 50.44
C PRO A 172 5.19 2.71 51.45
N ALA A 173 4.76 2.24 52.63
CA ALA A 173 4.14 2.95 53.75
C ALA A 173 4.88 4.17 54.29
#